data_AF-A0A0V9UKI0-F1
#
_entry.id   AF-A0A0V9UKI0-F1
#
_cell.length_a   1.000
_cell.length_b   1.000
_cell.length_c   1.000
_cell.angle_alpha   90.00
_cell.angle_beta   90.00
_cell.angle_gamma   90.00
#
_symmetry.space_group_name_H-M   'P 1'
#
loop_
_entity.id
_entity.type
_entity.pdbx_description
1 polymer ?
#
loop_
_entity_poly.entity_id
_entity_poly.type
_entity_poly.pdbx_seq_one_letter_code
_entity_poly.pdbx_strand_id
1 'polypeptide(L)'
;MTARDTGALPRPIRGLQQRFRTLHADALPAAGAYRAVFVGPAALRAAAPRAIALAGMPRWYGKRFAGDGNAVNLLADADGTLREVPVVSRPGPPT
;
A
#
# COMPACT_ATOMS: atom_id res chain seq x y z
N MET A 1 6.54 17.65 -1.16
CA MET A 1 5.69 16.44 -1.32
C MET A 1 4.69 16.42 -0.15
N THR A 2 3.51 16.99 -0.35
CA THR A 2 2.50 17.14 0.71
C THR A 2 1.89 15.78 1.03
N ALA A 3 2.13 15.29 2.24
CA ALA A 3 1.39 14.15 2.78
C ALA A 3 -0.10 14.49 2.70
N ARG A 4 -0.86 13.77 1.87
CA ARG A 4 -2.31 13.94 1.82
C ARG A 4 -2.87 13.74 3.22
N ASP A 5 -3.62 14.72 3.70
CA ASP A 5 -4.13 14.77 5.06
C ASP A 5 -5.10 13.59 5.30
N THR A 6 -4.59 12.56 5.99
CA THR A 6 -5.40 11.42 6.41
C THR A 6 -6.37 11.79 7.53
N GLY A 7 -6.25 12.99 8.13
CA GLY A 7 -7.17 13.53 9.12
C GLY A 7 -8.59 13.70 8.60
N ALA A 8 -8.77 13.88 7.30
CA ALA A 8 -10.08 13.97 6.65
C ALA A 8 -10.77 12.60 6.42
N LEU A 9 -10.12 11.48 6.76
CA LEU A 9 -10.68 10.15 6.55
C LEU A 9 -11.61 9.73 7.69
N PRO A 10 -12.73 9.04 7.38
CA PRO A 10 -13.52 8.38 8.41
C PRO A 10 -12.66 7.45 9.26
N ARG A 11 -12.72 7.60 10.59
CA ARG A 11 -12.01 6.70 11.52
C ARG A 11 -12.57 5.27 11.56
N PRO A 12 -13.90 5.02 11.55
CA PRO A 12 -14.41 3.66 11.60
C PRO A 12 -14.26 2.95 10.26
N ILE A 13 -14.04 1.63 10.30
CA ILE A 13 -13.85 0.81 9.10
C ILE A 13 -15.06 0.89 8.16
N ARG A 14 -16.29 0.93 8.71
CA ARG A 14 -17.52 1.09 7.93
C ARG A 14 -17.54 2.40 7.14
N GLY A 15 -17.06 3.50 7.74
CA GLY A 15 -16.98 4.80 7.07
C GLY A 15 -15.95 4.79 5.94
N LEU A 16 -14.80 4.14 6.15
CA LEU A 16 -13.81 3.95 5.09
C LEU A 16 -14.37 3.11 3.93
N GLN A 17 -15.09 2.03 4.24
CA GLN A 17 -15.75 1.19 3.23
C GLN A 17 -16.79 1.98 2.42
N GLN A 18 -17.62 2.78 3.08
CA GLN A 18 -18.61 3.63 2.41
C GLN A 18 -17.92 4.64 1.48
N ARG A 19 -16.88 5.33 1.97
CA ARG A 19 -16.12 6.28 1.15
C ARG A 19 -15.42 5.61 -0.03
N PHE A 20 -14.87 4.41 0.16
CA PHE A 20 -14.21 3.67 -0.91
C PHE A 20 -15.18 3.33 -2.05
N ARG A 21 -16.43 2.96 -1.71
CA ARG A 21 -17.48 2.65 -2.69
C ARG A 21 -17.92 3.84 -3.55
N THR A 22 -17.65 5.07 -3.10
CA THR A 22 -17.96 6.28 -3.89
C THR A 22 -16.80 6.73 -4.77
N LEU A 23 -15.64 6.05 -4.70
CA LEU A 23 -14.50 6.37 -5.56
C LEU A 23 -14.74 5.77 -6.95
N HIS A 24 -14.52 6.58 -7.97
CA HIS A 24 -14.41 6.09 -9.34
C HIS A 24 -13.05 5.43 -9.55
N ALA A 25 -13.01 4.34 -10.31
CA ALA A 25 -11.75 3.80 -10.79
C ALA A 25 -11.22 4.76 -11.87
N ASP A 26 -10.34 5.68 -11.46
CA ASP A 26 -9.67 6.60 -12.38
C ASP A 26 -8.68 5.86 -13.30
N ALA A 27 -8.13 6.61 -14.25
CA ALA A 27 -7.00 6.19 -15.09
C ALA A 27 -5.81 5.71 -14.25
N LEU A 28 -4.95 4.89 -14.88
CA LEU A 28 -3.73 4.36 -14.25
C LEU A 28 -2.95 5.48 -13.53
N PRO A 29 -2.43 5.20 -12.31
CA PRO A 29 -1.63 6.18 -11.60
C PRO A 29 -0.41 6.57 -12.43
N ALA A 30 -0.04 7.85 -12.35
CA ALA A 30 1.17 8.34 -12.98
C ALA A 30 2.39 7.53 -12.51
N ALA A 31 3.38 7.38 -13.40
CA ALA A 31 4.61 6.69 -13.05
C ALA A 31 5.30 7.38 -11.87
N GLY A 32 5.75 6.60 -10.89
CA GLY A 32 6.39 7.13 -9.69
C GLY A 32 6.29 6.24 -8.46
N ALA A 33 6.94 6.68 -7.38
CA ALA A 33 6.93 6.01 -6.08
C ALA A 33 5.81 6.56 -5.19
N TYR A 34 5.00 5.66 -4.63
CA TYR A 34 3.87 5.98 -3.78
C TYR A 34 4.05 5.31 -2.42
N ARG A 35 4.08 6.12 -1.36
CA ARG A 35 4.11 5.64 0.02
C ARG A 35 2.73 5.14 0.44
N ALA A 36 2.68 3.94 0.99
CA ALA A 36 1.50 3.43 1.66
C ALA A 36 1.35 4.03 3.05
N VAL A 37 0.11 4.37 3.43
CA VAL A 37 -0.24 4.83 4.78
C VAL A 37 -1.40 4.00 5.28
N PHE A 38 -1.26 3.41 6.48
CA PHE A 38 -2.33 2.67 7.13
C PHE A 38 -3.32 3.65 7.76
N VAL A 39 -4.59 3.51 7.39
CA VAL A 39 -5.69 4.37 7.86
C VAL A 39 -6.75 3.53 8.58
N GLY A 40 -7.61 4.18 9.36
CA GLY A 40 -8.68 3.53 10.12
C GLY A 40 -8.38 3.28 11.60
N PRO A 41 -9.06 2.30 12.23
CA PRO A 41 -8.95 2.03 13.66
C PRO A 41 -7.51 1.84 14.12
N ALA A 42 -7.16 2.38 15.29
CA ALA A 42 -5.78 2.39 15.81
C ALA A 42 -5.18 0.99 15.92
N ALA A 43 -5.95 0.01 16.38
CA ALA A 43 -5.53 -1.39 16.47
C ALA A 43 -5.12 -1.97 15.10
N LEU A 44 -5.91 -1.69 14.05
CA LEU A 44 -5.59 -2.15 12.69
C LEU A 44 -4.34 -1.46 12.14
N ARG A 45 -4.20 -0.16 12.37
CA ARG A 45 -3.00 0.59 11.96
C ARG A 45 -1.73 0.06 12.65
N ALA A 46 -1.83 -0.37 13.91
CA ALA A 46 -0.70 -0.96 14.64
C ALA A 46 -0.37 -2.41 14.20
N ALA A 47 -1.38 -3.18 13.79
CA ALA A 47 -1.20 -4.57 13.37
C ALA A 47 -0.71 -4.69 11.92
N ALA A 48 -1.17 -3.82 11.01
CA ALA A 48 -0.94 -3.96 9.58
C ALA A 48 0.55 -4.04 9.15
N PRO A 49 1.47 -3.19 9.67
CA PRO A 49 2.89 -3.32 9.31
C PRO A 49 3.48 -4.68 9.68
N ARG A 50 3.08 -5.25 10.83
CA ARG A 50 3.55 -6.55 11.31
C ARG A 50 2.99 -7.69 10.46
N ALA A 51 1.70 -7.63 10.12
CA ALA A 51 1.09 -8.62 9.24
C ALA A 51 1.78 -8.66 7.85
N ILE A 52 2.12 -7.49 7.31
CA ILE A 52 2.85 -7.39 6.03
C ILE A 52 4.28 -7.91 6.15
N ALA A 53 4.95 -7.64 7.28
CA ALA A 53 6.27 -8.21 7.55
C ALA A 53 6.23 -9.74 7.61
N LEU A 54 5.22 -10.32 8.29
CA LEU A 54 4.99 -11.77 8.34
C LEU A 54 4.68 -12.36 6.96
N ALA A 55 4.09 -11.58 6.05
CA ALA A 55 3.88 -11.96 4.66
C ALA A 55 5.16 -11.86 3.79
N GLY A 56 6.34 -11.63 4.40
CA GLY A 56 7.64 -11.60 3.70
C GLY A 56 8.07 -10.21 3.22
N MET A 57 7.38 -9.15 3.63
CA MET A 57 7.71 -7.77 3.24
C MET A 57 8.01 -6.87 4.45
N PRO A 58 9.06 -7.18 5.24
CA PRO A 58 9.44 -6.31 6.35
C PRO A 58 9.79 -4.91 5.85
N ARG A 59 9.36 -3.88 6.58
CA ARG A 59 9.55 -2.46 6.24
C ARG A 59 9.01 -2.08 4.86
N TRP A 60 7.92 -2.72 4.43
CA TRP A 60 7.21 -2.32 3.22
C TRP A 60 6.84 -0.84 3.25
N TYR A 61 7.28 -0.11 2.24
CA TYR A 61 7.10 1.33 2.10
C TYR A 61 5.88 1.67 1.23
N GLY A 62 5.64 0.90 0.18
CA GLY A 62 4.56 1.15 -0.77
C GLY A 62 4.84 0.54 -2.14
N LYS A 63 4.50 1.25 -3.21
CA LYS A 63 4.64 0.75 -4.59
C LYS A 63 5.27 1.77 -5.51
N ARG A 64 5.99 1.30 -6.53
CA ARG A 64 6.39 2.10 -7.68
C ARG A 64 5.57 1.67 -8.89
N PHE A 65 4.86 2.61 -9.49
CA PHE A 65 4.10 2.38 -10.72
C PHE A 65 4.93 2.80 -11.92
N ALA A 66 4.87 1.99 -12.96
CA ALA A 66 5.36 2.31 -14.30
C ALA A 66 4.24 2.92 -15.15
N GLY A 67 4.60 3.55 -16.27
CA GLY A 67 3.65 4.24 -17.15
C GLY A 67 2.68 3.32 -17.90
N ASP A 68 2.94 2.02 -17.87
CA ASP A 68 2.14 0.95 -18.47
C ASP A 68 1.15 0.31 -17.48
N GLY A 69 1.07 0.81 -16.24
CA GLY A 69 0.22 0.28 -15.19
C GLY A 69 0.83 -0.85 -14.37
N ASN A 70 2.04 -1.33 -14.71
CA ASN A 70 2.76 -2.28 -13.88
C ASN A 70 3.22 -1.65 -12.56
N ALA A 71 3.32 -2.45 -11.50
CA ALA A 71 3.78 -1.97 -10.20
C ALA A 71 4.64 -2.99 -9.46
N VAL A 72 5.71 -2.50 -8.84
CA VAL A 72 6.59 -3.27 -7.95
C VAL A 72 6.43 -2.81 -6.51
N ASN A 73 6.73 -3.68 -5.54
CA ASN A 73 6.74 -3.29 -4.14
C ASN A 73 8.03 -2.53 -3.81
N LEU A 74 7.92 -1.53 -2.94
CA LEU A 74 9.06 -0.82 -2.38
C LEU A 74 9.24 -1.23 -0.92
N LEU A 75 10.45 -1.63 -0.56
CA LEU A 75 10.87 -1.87 0.82
C LEU A 75 11.88 -0.79 1.21
N ALA A 76 11.77 -0.26 2.42
CA ALA A 76 12.77 0.64 2.97
C ALA A 76 13.89 -0.16 3.65
N ASP A 77 15.14 0.18 3.33
CA ASP A 77 16.32 -0.28 4.07
C ASP A 77 16.55 0.55 5.33
N ALA A 78 17.54 0.17 6.14
CA ALA A 78 17.76 0.77 7.45
C ALA A 78 18.18 2.25 7.36
N ASP A 79 18.85 2.59 6.26
CA ASP A 79 19.30 3.94 5.88
C ASP A 79 18.21 4.76 5.19
N GLY A 80 17.02 4.18 4.97
CA GLY A 80 15.91 4.82 4.26
C GLY A 80 15.96 4.68 2.73
N THR A 81 16.96 3.99 2.19
CA THR A 81 17.02 3.68 0.76
C THR A 81 15.86 2.77 0.36
N LEU A 82 15.24 3.03 -0.79
CA LEU A 82 14.11 2.23 -1.29
C LEU A 82 14.57 1.17 -2.28
N ARG A 83 14.37 -0.10 -1.93
CA ARG A 83 14.63 -1.26 -2.79
C ARG A 83 13.33 -1.76 -3.42
N GLU A 84 13.38 -2.06 -4.72
CA GLU A 84 12.29 -2.71 -5.43
C GLU A 84 12.28 -4.23 -5.18
N VAL A 85 11.08 -4.77 -4.98
CA VAL A 85 10.85 -6.21 -4.89
C VAL A 85 9.71 -6.56 -5.85
N PRO A 86 9.95 -7.48 -6.83
CA PRO A 86 8.92 -7.91 -7.76
C PRO A 86 7.71 -8.50 -7.04
N VAL A 87 6.55 -8.41 -7.68
CA VAL A 87 5.37 -9.16 -7.23
C VAL A 87 5.61 -10.63 -7.58
N VAL A 88 6.05 -11.43 -6.62
CA VAL A 88 6.15 -12.88 -6.79
C VAL A 88 4.75 -13.47 -6.63
N SER A 89 4.07 -13.70 -7.75
CA SER A 89 2.90 -14.58 -7.78
C SER A 89 3.41 -16.00 -7.54
N ARG A 90 3.10 -16.61 -6.38
CA ARG A 90 3.26 -18.06 -6.26
C ARG A 90 2.26 -18.72 -7.20
N PRO A 91 2.67 -19.61 -8.12
CA PRO A 91 1.72 -20.42 -8.86
C PRO A 91 0.89 -21.21 -7.84
N GLY A 92 -0.43 -21.26 -8.03
CA GLY A 92 -1.30 -22.13 -7.27
C GLY A 92 -0.89 -23.60 -7.44
N PRO A 93 -1.28 -24.50 -6.51
CA PRO A 93 -1.01 -25.92 -6.68
C PRO A 93 -1.61 -26.42 -8.00
N PRO A 94 -0.95 -27.35 -8.71
CA PRO A 94 -1.56 -27.98 -9.87
C PRO A 94 -2.86 -28.66 -9.44
N THR A 95 -3.94 -28.41 -10.19
CA THR A 95 -5.24 -29.08 -10.07
C THR A 95 -5.16 -30.53 -10.51
#